data_AF-A0A7H0FX31-F1
#
_entry.id   AF-A0A7H0FX31-F1
#
_cell.length_a   1.000
_cell.length_b   1.000
_cell.length_c   1.000
_cell.angle_alpha   90.00
_cell.angle_beta   90.00
_cell.angle_gamma   90.00
#
_symmetry.space_group_name_H-M   'P 1'
#
loop_
_entity.id
_entity.type
_entity.pdbx_description
1 polymer ?
#
loop_
_entity_poly.entity_id
_entity_poly.type
_entity_poly.pdbx_seq_one_letter_code
_entity_poly.pdbx_strand_id
1 'polypeptide(L)' 'MSWIGIILVVLGLYFAFKVAGFFLKLLMWALVVFGIYWFAAPYLGLPQFF' A
#
# COMPACT_ATOMS: atom_id res chain seq x y z
N MET A 1 -12.69 3.99 35.39
CA MET A 1 -12.56 4.23 33.94
C MET A 1 -11.29 5.02 33.70
N SER A 2 -10.16 4.36 33.41
CA SER A 2 -8.94 5.11 33.14
C SER A 2 -9.08 5.77 31.77
N TRP A 3 -9.20 7.09 31.75
CA TRP A 3 -9.22 7.88 30.51
C TRP A 3 -8.04 7.55 29.58
N ILE A 4 -6.91 7.17 30.17
CA ILE A 4 -5.71 6.71 29.46
C ILE A 4 -5.99 5.47 28.60
N GLY A 5 -6.79 4.51 29.10
CA GLY A 5 -7.15 3.32 28.32
C GLY A 5 -7.99 3.66 27.09
N ILE A 6 -8.90 4.63 27.21
CA ILE A 6 -9.75 5.09 26.09
C ILE A 6 -8.88 5.77 25.02
N ILE A 7 -7.94 6.62 25.43
CA ILE A 7 -7.04 7.33 24.51
C ILE A 7 -6.16 6.35 23.73
N LEU A 8 -5.62 5.32 24.38
CA LEU A 8 -4.80 4.28 23.74
C LEU A 8 -5.58 3.49 22.69
N VAL A 9 -6.83 3.13 22.97
CA VAL A 9 -7.70 2.41 22.01
C VAL A 9 -7.98 3.27 20.77
N VAL A 10 -8.29 4.56 20.96
CA VAL A 10 -8.54 5.49 19.85
C VAL A 10 -7.29 5.69 18.99
N LEU A 11 -6.13 5.87 19.63
CA LEU A 11 -4.85 5.97 18.92
C LEU A 11 -4.51 4.69 18.14
N GLY A 12 -4.73 3.52 18.73
CA GLY A 12 -4.52 2.23 18.07
C GLY A 12 -5.39 2.07 16.83
N LEU A 13 -6.68 2.39 16.93
CA LEU A 13 -7.61 2.39 15.80
C LEU A 13 -7.16 3.37 14.71
N TYR A 14 -6.79 4.60 15.08
CA TYR A 14 -6.31 5.60 14.13
C TYR A 14 -5.08 5.12 13.35
N PHE A 15 -4.09 4.54 14.04
CA PHE A 15 -2.91 4.00 13.38
C PHE A 15 -3.22 2.79 12.51
N ALA A 16 -4.12 1.90 12.94
CA ALA A 16 -4.54 0.75 12.15
C ALA A 16 -5.14 1.18 10.80
N PHE A 17 -6.08 2.14 10.81
CA PHE A 17 -6.67 2.66 9.56
C PHE A 17 -5.65 3.40 8.70
N LYS A 18 -4.74 4.15 9.32
CA LYS A 18 -3.69 4.90 8.62
C LYS A 18 -2.70 3.97 7.92
N VAL A 19 -2.30 2.88 8.58
CA VAL A 19 -1.38 1.88 8.02
C VAL A 19 -2.07 1.07 6.92
N ALA A 20 -3.33 0.67 7.11
CA ALA A 20 -4.09 -0.04 6.08
C ALA A 20 -4.26 0.80 4.80
N GLY A 21 -4.58 2.09 4.93
CA GLY A 21 -4.66 3.01 3.79
C GLY A 21 -3.32 3.20 3.08
N PHE A 22 -2.22 3.27 3.84
CA PHE A 22 -0.87 3.33 3.27
C PHE A 22 -0.52 2.05 2.49
N PHE A 23 -0.80 0.87 3.06
CA PHE A 23 -0.56 -0.41 2.41
C PHE A 23 -1.35 -0.56 1.11
N LEU A 24 -2.62 -0.16 1.10
CA LEU A 24 -3.44 -0.20 -0.11
C LEU A 24 -2.89 0.74 -1.19
N LYS A 25 -2.44 1.95 -0.80
CA LYS A 25 -1.80 2.89 -1.72
C LYS A 25 -0.50 2.34 -2.29
N LEU A 26 0.32 1.69 -1.46
CA LEU A 26 1.56 1.04 -1.87
C LEU A 26 1.28 -0.10 -2.86
N LEU A 27 0.26 -0.92 -2.58
CA LEU A 27 -0.17 -2.01 -3.46
C LEU A 27 -0.64 -1.47 -4.83
N MET A 28 -1.46 -0.42 -4.83
CA MET A 28 -1.92 0.22 -6.07
C MET A 28 -0.73 0.77 -6.88
N TRP A 29 0.25 1.39 -6.21
CA TRP A 29 1.47 1.84 -6.88
C TRP A 29 2.31 0.69 -7.44
N ALA A 30 2.42 -0.42 -6.71
CA ALA A 30 3.10 -1.62 -7.21
C ALA A 30 2.42 -2.17 -8.47
N LEU A 31 1.08 -2.21 -8.50
CA LEU A 31 0.32 -2.58 -9.70
C LEU A 31 0.56 -1.62 -10.86
N VAL A 32 0.61 -0.32 -10.61
CA VAL A 32 0.92 0.69 -11.65
C VAL A 32 2.33 0.48 -12.21
N VAL A 33 3.33 0.32 -11.36
CA VAL A 33 4.72 0.07 -11.80
C VAL A 33 4.81 -1.24 -12.59
N PHE A 34 4.14 -2.29 -12.12
CA PHE A 34 4.08 -3.57 -12.82
C PHE A 34 3.39 -3.44 -14.19
N GLY A 35 2.27 -2.72 -14.28
CA GLY A 35 1.57 -2.46 -15.54
C GLY A 35 2.42 -1.65 -16.52
N ILE A 36 3.11 -0.62 -16.04
CA ILE A 36 4.05 0.16 -16.85
C ILE A 36 5.21 -0.72 -17.34
N TYR A 37 5.80 -1.53 -16.46
CA TYR A 37 6.86 -2.46 -16.85
C TYR A 37 6.37 -3.44 -17.91
N TRP A 38 5.18 -4.04 -17.73
CA TRP A 38 4.62 -4.99 -18.69
C TRP A 38 4.33 -4.36 -20.05
N PHE A 39 3.83 -3.12 -20.07
CA PHE A 39 3.59 -2.37 -21.31
C PHE A 39 4.88 -1.88 -21.98
N ALA A 40 5.88 -1.46 -21.19
CA ALA A 40 7.16 -0.96 -21.70
C ALA A 40 8.14 -2.07 -22.10
N ALA A 41 8.04 -3.26 -21.49
CA ALA A 41 8.90 -4.41 -21.76
C ALA A 41 9.04 -4.77 -23.25
N PRO A 42 7.96 -4.86 -24.07
CA PRO A 42 8.09 -5.19 -25.49
C PRO A 42 8.80 -4.08 -26.29
N TYR A 43 8.66 -2.82 -25.90
CA TYR A 43 9.35 -1.70 -26.56
C TYR A 43 10.83 -1.59 -26.15
N LEU A 44 11.18 -2.07 -24.96
CA LEU A 44 12.53 -2.00 -24.40
C LEU A 44 13.34 -3.30 -24.60
N GLY A 45 12.76 -4.33 -25.21
CA GLY A 45 13.42 -5.64 -25.40
C GLY A 45 13.68 -6.39 -24.09
N LEU A 46 12.96 -6.03 -23.01
CA LEU A 46 13.10 -6.65 -21.70
C LEU A 46 12.27 -7.95 -21.64
N PRO A 47 12.71 -8.98 -20.90
CA PRO A 47 11.95 -10.22 -20.76
C PRO A 47 10.60 -9.94 -20.08
N GLN A 48 9.50 -10.27 -20.77
CA GLN A 48 8.18 -10.25 -20.18
C GLN A 48 8.06 -11.45 -19.23
N PHE A 49 7.72 -11.18 -17.96
CA PHE A 49 7.61 -12.22 -16.95
C PHE A 49 6.31 -13.04 -17.03
N PHE A 50 5.42 -12.76 -18.00
CA PHE A 50 4.23 -13.54 -18.34
C PHE A 50 3.81 -13.29 -19.80
#